data_AF-L9Z8C1-F1
#
_entry.id   AF-L9Z8C1-F1
#
_cell.length_a   1.000
_cell.length_b   1.000
_cell.length_c   1.000
_cell.angle_alpha   90.00
_cell.angle_beta   90.00
_cell.angle_gamma   90.00
#
_symmetry.space_group_name_H-M   'P 1'
#
loop_
_entity.id
_entity.type
_entity.pdbx_description
1 polymer ?
#
loop_
_entity_poly.entity_id
_entity_poly.type
_entity_poly.pdbx_seq_one_letter_code
_entity_poly.pdbx_strand_id
1 'polypeptide(L)'
;MEPSEDVVSNILDSWEGENDAFGRVYEAILGIPGPVRHHEIAEVAKCAPNTAKKHLKRLTQMGIVECHNPDKPLMFRRNDAYLEWREIIQIAEDHSVQNLAERVRDLEAKEAELKEEFGVEGPDSASVYRSDSDRPTHELMQAIGTWNGIQRDILLYEAARQLQQNDGRLISAFVETHTDDRASPESQ
;
A
#
# COMPACT_ATOMS: atom_id res chain seq x y z
N MET A 1 33.92 -11.86 -34.07
CA MET A 1 33.52 -13.21 -33.64
C MET A 1 32.10 -13.07 -33.15
N GLU A 2 31.13 -13.50 -33.94
CA GLU A 2 29.73 -13.50 -33.47
C GLU A 2 29.58 -14.60 -32.41
N PRO A 3 28.86 -14.35 -31.30
CA PRO A 3 28.61 -15.37 -30.29
C PRO A 3 27.86 -16.55 -30.93
N SER A 4 28.18 -17.78 -30.50
CA SER A 4 27.46 -18.94 -31.00
C SER A 4 25.98 -18.86 -30.62
N GLU A 5 25.12 -19.38 -31.49
CA GLU A 5 23.66 -19.39 -31.33
C GLU A 5 23.24 -20.02 -29.98
N ASP A 6 23.97 -21.06 -29.54
CA ASP A 6 23.77 -21.70 -28.23
C ASP A 6 24.02 -20.75 -27.04
N VAL A 7 25.03 -19.86 -27.14
CA VAL A 7 25.32 -18.90 -26.06
C VAL A 7 24.21 -17.85 -25.99
N VAL A 8 23.71 -17.40 -27.14
CA VAL A 8 22.61 -16.43 -27.22
C VAL A 8 21.33 -17.05 -26.66
N SER A 9 20.98 -18.28 -27.05
CA SER A 9 19.79 -18.98 -26.53
C SER A 9 19.84 -19.17 -25.01
N ASN A 10 20.99 -19.62 -24.48
CA ASN A 10 21.15 -19.78 -23.02
C ASN A 10 21.04 -18.45 -22.25
N ILE A 11 21.52 -17.34 -22.83
CA ILE A 11 21.36 -16.01 -22.23
C ILE A 11 19.89 -15.59 -22.22
N LEU A 12 19.17 -15.80 -23.33
CA LEU A 12 17.75 -15.45 -23.44
C LEU A 12 16.89 -16.27 -22.47
N ASP A 13 17.08 -17.58 -22.39
CA ASP A 13 16.35 -18.46 -21.45
C ASP A 13 16.61 -18.06 -19.99
N SER A 14 17.86 -17.72 -19.66
CA SER A 14 18.22 -17.22 -18.34
C SER A 14 17.57 -15.86 -18.03
N TRP A 15 17.44 -14.97 -19.03
CA TRP A 15 16.82 -13.66 -18.86
C TRP A 15 15.31 -13.77 -18.72
N GLU A 16 14.66 -14.61 -19.52
CA GLU A 16 13.23 -14.87 -19.40
C GLU A 16 12.91 -15.49 -18.03
N GLY A 17 13.68 -16.49 -17.59
CA GLY A 17 13.53 -17.10 -16.28
C GLY A 17 13.75 -16.11 -15.12
N GLU A 18 14.74 -15.21 -15.23
CA GLU A 18 14.98 -14.16 -14.21
C GLU A 18 13.90 -13.07 -14.23
N ASN A 19 13.40 -12.69 -15.40
CA ASN A 19 12.34 -11.70 -15.54
C ASN A 19 10.99 -12.23 -15.04
N ASP A 20 10.69 -13.49 -15.29
CA ASP A 20 9.52 -14.21 -14.79
C ASP A 20 9.61 -14.41 -13.25
N ALA A 21 10.81 -14.72 -12.73
CA ALA A 21 11.04 -14.77 -11.28
C ALA A 21 10.83 -13.40 -10.61
N PHE A 22 11.25 -12.30 -11.24
CA PHE A 22 11.01 -10.95 -10.72
C PHE A 22 9.52 -10.66 -10.58
N GLY A 23 8.73 -10.94 -11.62
CA GLY A 23 7.28 -10.74 -11.59
C GLY A 23 6.60 -11.54 -10.48
N ARG A 24 6.95 -12.83 -10.33
CA ARG A 24 6.40 -13.66 -9.24
C ARG A 24 6.80 -13.18 -7.84
N VAL A 25 8.04 -12.72 -7.66
CA VAL A 25 8.48 -12.15 -6.38
C VAL A 25 7.75 -10.85 -6.06
N TYR A 26 7.53 -10.00 -7.07
CA TYR A 26 6.75 -8.78 -6.95
C TYR A 26 5.30 -9.07 -6.52
N GLU A 27 4.59 -9.95 -7.22
CA GLU A 27 3.22 -10.33 -6.84
C GLU A 27 3.16 -10.97 -5.44
N ALA A 28 4.13 -11.84 -5.12
CA ALA A 28 4.20 -12.49 -3.81
C ALA A 28 4.37 -11.49 -2.66
N ILE A 29 5.29 -10.52 -2.78
CA ILE A 29 5.52 -9.55 -1.69
C ILE A 29 4.35 -8.57 -1.54
N LEU A 30 3.64 -8.23 -2.61
CA LEU A 30 2.47 -7.37 -2.54
C LEU A 30 1.26 -8.05 -1.91
N GLY A 31 1.14 -9.37 -2.06
CA GLY A 31 0.05 -10.17 -1.48
C GLY A 31 0.18 -10.46 0.03
N ILE A 32 1.35 -10.24 0.64
CA ILE A 32 1.58 -10.56 2.06
C ILE A 32 1.48 -9.27 2.90
N PRO A 33 0.53 -9.19 3.85
CA PRO A 33 0.23 -7.95 4.59
C PRO A 33 1.23 -7.62 5.71
N GLY A 34 2.33 -8.36 5.85
CA GLY A 34 3.27 -8.21 6.96
C GLY A 34 4.72 -8.54 6.63
N PRO A 35 5.66 -8.26 7.56
CA PRO A 35 7.06 -8.55 7.37
C PRO A 35 7.33 -10.03 7.14
N VAL A 36 8.10 -10.35 6.11
CA VAL A 36 8.35 -11.73 5.65
C VAL A 36 9.82 -11.92 5.25
N ARG A 37 10.34 -13.13 5.43
CA ARG A 37 11.71 -13.47 5.03
C ARG A 37 11.76 -13.78 3.54
N HIS A 38 12.92 -13.49 2.94
CA HIS A 38 13.15 -13.78 1.52
C HIS A 38 12.98 -15.25 1.12
N HIS A 39 13.22 -16.23 1.99
CA HIS A 39 13.00 -17.64 1.65
C HIS A 39 11.53 -18.03 1.64
N GLU A 40 10.71 -17.45 2.52
CA GLU A 40 9.25 -17.65 2.52
C GLU A 40 8.65 -17.06 1.22
N ILE A 41 9.13 -15.88 0.80
CA ILE A 41 8.78 -15.31 -0.51
C ILE A 41 9.24 -16.21 -1.66
N ALA A 42 10.43 -16.80 -1.55
CA ALA A 42 10.97 -17.67 -2.60
C ALA A 42 10.10 -18.91 -2.84
N GLU A 43 9.52 -19.47 -1.78
CA GLU A 43 8.57 -20.59 -1.86
C GLU A 43 7.30 -20.20 -2.60
N VAL A 44 6.69 -19.06 -2.25
CA VAL A 44 5.49 -18.53 -2.92
C VAL A 44 5.78 -18.20 -4.39
N ALA A 45 6.90 -17.53 -4.64
CA ALA A 45 7.34 -17.11 -5.96
C ALA A 45 7.99 -18.24 -6.77
N LYS A 46 8.07 -19.48 -6.25
CA LYS A 46 8.68 -20.65 -6.92
C LYS A 46 10.04 -20.30 -7.54
N CYS A 47 10.95 -19.75 -6.75
CA CYS A 47 12.30 -19.40 -7.17
C CYS A 47 13.33 -19.74 -6.08
N ALA A 48 14.63 -19.61 -6.40
CA ALA A 48 15.67 -19.83 -5.40
C ALA A 48 15.69 -18.70 -4.35
N PRO A 49 15.98 -18.99 -3.06
CA PRO A 49 16.03 -17.96 -2.01
C PRO A 49 16.96 -16.78 -2.30
N ASN A 50 18.10 -17.04 -2.94
CA ASN A 50 19.03 -15.97 -3.34
C ASN A 50 18.46 -15.09 -4.47
N THR A 51 17.69 -15.67 -5.39
CA THR A 51 16.98 -14.94 -6.45
C THR A 51 15.91 -14.04 -5.86
N ALA A 52 15.06 -14.55 -4.96
CA ALA A 52 14.09 -13.75 -4.22
C ALA A 52 14.76 -12.59 -3.47
N LYS A 53 15.85 -12.87 -2.74
CA LYS A 53 16.60 -11.83 -2.01
C LYS A 53 17.15 -10.74 -2.93
N LYS A 54 17.65 -11.08 -4.12
CA LYS A 54 18.13 -10.11 -5.12
C LYS A 54 17.00 -9.21 -5.60
N HIS A 55 15.86 -9.80 -5.98
CA HIS A 55 14.71 -9.03 -6.46
C HIS A 55 14.08 -8.18 -5.36
N LEU A 56 13.94 -8.68 -4.13
CA LEU A 56 13.43 -7.92 -2.99
C LEU A 56 14.32 -6.70 -2.68
N LYS A 57 15.65 -6.85 -2.74
CA LYS A 57 16.56 -5.69 -2.61
C LYS A 57 16.37 -4.67 -3.73
N ARG A 58 16.15 -5.13 -4.97
CA ARG A 58 15.86 -4.24 -6.11
C ARG A 58 14.53 -3.51 -5.92
N LEU A 59 13.50 -4.21 -5.45
CA LEU A 59 12.21 -3.60 -5.12
C LEU A 59 12.33 -2.58 -3.98
N THR A 60 13.22 -2.81 -3.01
CA THR A 60 13.55 -1.81 -1.99
C THR A 60 14.22 -0.58 -2.57
N GLN A 61 15.14 -0.75 -3.51
CA GLN A 61 15.75 0.40 -4.21
C GLN A 61 14.72 1.20 -5.02
N MET A 62 13.65 0.56 -5.49
CA MET A 62 12.53 1.20 -6.19
C MET A 62 11.50 1.84 -5.23
N GLY A 63 11.65 1.68 -3.91
CA GLY A 63 10.70 2.18 -2.92
C GLY A 63 9.41 1.36 -2.80
N ILE A 64 9.30 0.22 -3.49
CA ILE A 64 8.11 -0.65 -3.51
C ILE A 64 8.06 -1.54 -2.26
N VAL A 65 9.23 -1.87 -1.73
CA VAL A 65 9.39 -2.78 -0.58
C VAL A 65 10.23 -2.10 0.49
N GLU A 66 9.73 -2.05 1.71
CA GLU A 66 10.51 -1.68 2.88
C GLU A 66 11.35 -2.86 3.34
N CYS A 67 12.58 -2.57 3.72
CA CYS A 67 13.50 -3.54 4.29
C CYS A 67 13.86 -3.07 5.70
N HIS A 68 13.47 -3.83 6.71
CA HIS A 68 13.79 -3.51 8.09
C HIS A 68 15.01 -4.30 8.52
N ASN A 69 16.07 -3.62 8.99
CA ASN A 69 17.12 -4.30 9.72
C ASN A 69 17.97 -3.40 10.65
N PRO A 70 17.70 -3.41 11.97
CA PRO A 70 18.68 -2.93 12.95
C PRO A 70 19.56 -4.06 13.53
N ASP A 71 18.98 -5.18 14.02
CA ASP A 71 19.73 -6.21 14.79
C ASP A 71 19.20 -7.66 14.61
N LYS A 72 18.47 -7.94 13.52
CA LYS A 72 17.67 -9.19 13.35
C LYS A 72 17.85 -9.81 11.95
N PRO A 73 17.29 -11.01 11.67
CA PRO A 73 17.23 -11.51 10.30
C PRO A 73 16.50 -10.53 9.38
N LEU A 74 16.99 -10.40 8.14
CA LEU A 74 16.47 -9.49 7.11
C LEU A 74 14.99 -9.77 6.80
N MET A 75 14.12 -8.81 7.10
CA MET A 75 12.68 -8.87 6.83
C MET A 75 12.30 -7.84 5.76
N PHE A 76 11.39 -8.24 4.89
CA PHE A 76 10.85 -7.41 3.81
C PHE A 76 9.35 -7.22 4.03
N ARG A 77 8.83 -6.04 3.70
CA ARG A 77 7.40 -5.73 3.73
C ARG A 77 7.08 -4.88 2.52
N ARG A 78 5.90 -5.05 1.91
CA ARG A 78 5.43 -4.08 0.91
C ARG A 78 5.36 -2.68 1.53
N ASN A 79 5.69 -1.66 0.75
CA ASN A 79 5.49 -0.28 1.15
C ASN A 79 4.02 0.08 0.91
N ASP A 80 3.22 0.18 1.98
CA ASP A 80 1.79 0.49 1.84
C ASP A 80 1.57 1.91 1.28
N ALA A 81 2.42 2.88 1.61
CA ALA A 81 2.33 4.23 1.05
C ALA A 81 2.56 4.26 -0.46
N TYR A 82 3.44 3.38 -0.98
CA TYR A 82 3.62 3.21 -2.42
C TYR A 82 2.36 2.65 -3.09
N LEU A 83 1.69 1.69 -2.44
CA LEU A 83 0.45 1.09 -2.97
C LEU A 83 -0.71 2.08 -2.96
N GLU A 84 -0.86 2.85 -1.88
CA GLU A 84 -1.86 3.91 -1.80
C GLU A 84 -1.61 4.98 -2.86
N TRP A 85 -0.36 5.40 -3.04
CA TRP A 85 0.00 6.34 -4.10
C TRP A 85 -0.33 5.80 -5.50
N ARG A 86 -0.05 4.53 -5.77
CA ARG A 86 -0.40 3.88 -7.05
C ARG A 86 -1.92 3.85 -7.26
N GLU A 87 -2.68 3.53 -6.21
CA GLU A 87 -4.14 3.51 -6.24
C GLU A 87 -4.71 4.90 -6.53
N ILE A 88 -4.16 5.95 -5.90
CA ILE A 88 -4.51 7.35 -6.15
C ILE A 88 -4.26 7.75 -7.61
N ILE A 89 -3.09 7.42 -8.17
CA ILE A 89 -2.77 7.71 -9.57
C ILE A 89 -3.78 7.02 -10.50
N GLN A 90 -4.06 5.74 -10.26
CA GLN A 90 -5.01 4.99 -11.09
C GLN A 90 -6.41 5.62 -11.05
N ILE A 91 -6.91 5.97 -9.86
CA ILE A 91 -8.20 6.64 -9.68
C ILE A 91 -8.22 7.98 -10.43
N ALA A 92 -7.13 8.75 -10.34
CA ALA A 92 -6.98 10.02 -11.05
C ALA A 92 -6.89 9.85 -12.57
N GLU A 93 -6.33 8.78 -13.10
CA GLU A 93 -6.29 8.55 -14.55
C GLU A 93 -7.67 8.12 -15.09
N ASP A 94 -8.42 7.34 -14.30
CA ASP A 94 -9.69 6.74 -14.72
C ASP A 94 -10.90 7.68 -14.61
N HIS A 95 -10.79 8.78 -13.86
CA HIS A 95 -11.91 9.67 -13.55
C HIS A 95 -11.63 11.13 -13.87
N SER A 96 -12.67 11.88 -14.25
CA SER A 96 -12.59 13.33 -14.33
C SER A 96 -12.66 13.98 -12.94
N VAL A 97 -12.14 15.20 -12.78
CA VAL A 97 -12.25 16.01 -11.55
C VAL A 97 -13.71 16.08 -11.04
N GLN A 98 -14.68 16.19 -11.96
CA GLN A 98 -16.10 16.27 -11.61
C GLN A 98 -16.63 14.94 -11.07
N ASN A 99 -16.28 13.82 -11.73
CA ASN A 99 -16.68 12.49 -11.27
C ASN A 99 -16.05 12.16 -9.91
N LEU A 100 -14.80 12.55 -9.67
CA LEU A 100 -14.14 12.40 -8.37
C LEU A 100 -14.90 13.20 -7.28
N ALA A 101 -15.27 14.45 -7.56
CA ALA A 101 -16.02 15.28 -6.62
C ALA A 101 -17.45 14.79 -6.36
N GLU A 102 -18.11 14.19 -7.35
CA GLU A 102 -19.40 13.54 -7.17
C GLU A 102 -19.26 12.27 -6.33
N ARG A 103 -18.26 11.44 -6.61
CA ARG A 103 -18.01 10.22 -5.85
C ARG A 103 -17.73 10.48 -4.37
N VAL A 104 -16.94 11.51 -4.06
CA VAL A 104 -16.71 11.94 -2.67
C VAL A 104 -18.02 12.32 -1.98
N ARG A 105 -18.85 13.16 -2.61
CA ARG A 105 -20.15 13.57 -2.04
C ARG A 105 -21.08 12.39 -1.78
N ASP A 106 -21.13 11.43 -2.69
CA ASP A 106 -21.95 10.22 -2.52
C ASP A 106 -21.47 9.35 -1.34
N LEU A 107 -20.16 9.27 -1.14
CA LEU A 107 -19.57 8.53 -0.04
C LEU A 107 -19.77 9.24 1.30
N GLU A 108 -19.63 10.56 1.34
CA GLU A 108 -19.92 11.39 2.52
C GLU A 108 -21.39 11.27 2.95
N ALA A 109 -22.33 11.23 1.98
CA ALA A 109 -23.75 11.03 2.28
C ALA A 109 -23.99 9.66 2.94
N LYS A 110 -23.37 8.59 2.44
CA LYS A 110 -23.44 7.25 3.06
C LYS A 110 -22.77 7.21 4.42
N GLU A 111 -21.67 7.95 4.61
CA GLU A 111 -21.04 8.08 5.91
C GLU A 111 -21.97 8.75 6.92
N ALA A 112 -22.69 9.80 6.51
CA ALA A 112 -23.66 10.49 7.35
C ALA A 112 -24.83 9.57 7.77
N GLU A 113 -25.33 8.74 6.85
CA GLU A 113 -26.35 7.73 7.17
C GLU A 113 -25.84 6.74 8.23
N LEU A 114 -24.59 6.28 8.12
CA LEU A 114 -23.98 5.40 9.12
C LEU A 114 -23.75 6.12 10.46
N LYS A 115 -23.32 7.38 10.45
CA LYS A 115 -23.18 8.20 11.67
C LYS A 115 -24.50 8.33 12.42
N GLU A 116 -25.59 8.59 11.69
CA GLU A 116 -26.94 8.66 12.26
C GLU A 116 -27.41 7.29 12.78
N GLU A 117 -27.21 6.23 12.01
CA GLU A 117 -27.59 4.87 12.38
C GLU A 117 -26.90 4.39 13.66
N PHE A 118 -25.60 4.64 13.78
CA PHE A 118 -24.80 4.19 14.92
C PHE A 118 -24.72 5.21 16.07
N GLY A 119 -25.12 6.47 15.83
CA GLY A 119 -25.07 7.54 16.83
C GLY A 119 -23.64 7.90 17.26
N VAL A 120 -22.65 7.71 16.39
CA VAL A 120 -21.22 7.92 16.67
C VAL A 120 -20.54 8.57 15.47
N GLU A 121 -19.37 9.18 15.68
CA GLU A 121 -18.65 9.94 14.65
C GLU A 121 -17.75 9.10 13.74
N GLY A 122 -17.57 7.80 14.03
CA GLY A 122 -16.67 6.97 13.25
C GLY A 122 -16.68 5.48 13.61
N PRO A 123 -16.10 4.64 12.75
CA PRO A 123 -16.08 3.19 12.91
C PRO A 123 -15.36 2.73 14.19
N ASP A 124 -14.33 3.44 14.63
CA ASP A 124 -13.62 3.15 15.88
C ASP A 124 -14.53 3.31 17.10
N SER A 125 -15.34 4.38 17.12
CA SER A 125 -16.32 4.62 18.17
C SER A 125 -17.48 3.61 18.10
N ALA A 126 -17.94 3.26 16.89
CA ALA A 126 -18.94 2.23 16.69
C ALA A 126 -18.48 0.85 17.19
N SER A 127 -17.18 0.54 17.03
CA SER A 127 -16.61 -0.71 17.51
C SER A 127 -16.57 -0.81 19.04
N VAL A 128 -16.50 0.31 19.76
CA VAL A 128 -16.59 0.36 21.23
C VAL A 128 -18.03 0.16 21.70
N TYR A 129 -19.03 0.64 20.96
CA TYR A 129 -20.46 0.43 21.26
C TYR A 129 -20.98 -0.99 21.00
N ARG A 130 -20.13 -1.86 20.42
CA ARG A 130 -20.40 -3.28 20.16
C ARG A 130 -20.91 -4.08 21.36
N SER A 131 -20.58 -3.66 22.58
CA SER A 131 -20.99 -4.35 23.79
C SER A 131 -22.44 -4.09 24.23
N ASP A 132 -23.10 -3.06 23.68
CA ASP A 132 -24.40 -2.57 24.16
C ASP A 132 -25.51 -2.63 23.09
N SER A 133 -25.24 -3.21 21.91
CA SER A 133 -26.20 -3.29 20.81
C SER A 133 -27.01 -4.59 20.82
N ASP A 134 -28.33 -4.50 20.65
CA ASP A 134 -29.24 -5.65 20.45
C ASP A 134 -29.07 -6.34 19.07
N ARG A 135 -28.16 -5.86 18.21
CA ARG A 135 -27.92 -6.41 16.87
C ARG A 135 -27.01 -7.64 16.87
N PRO A 136 -27.18 -8.56 15.90
CA PRO A 136 -26.24 -9.66 15.69
C PRO A 136 -24.82 -9.13 15.44
N THR A 137 -23.82 -9.74 16.09
CA THR A 137 -22.41 -9.33 15.98
C THR A 137 -21.91 -9.31 14.52
N HIS A 138 -22.39 -10.21 13.67
CA HIS A 138 -21.97 -10.27 12.27
C HIS A 138 -22.42 -9.06 11.45
N GLU A 139 -23.66 -8.60 11.63
CA GLU A 139 -24.19 -7.43 10.94
C GLU A 139 -23.44 -6.16 11.36
N LEU A 140 -23.14 -6.06 12.65
CA LEU A 140 -22.33 -4.96 13.18
C LEU A 140 -20.91 -4.97 12.62
N MET A 141 -20.27 -6.14 12.52
CA MET A 141 -18.95 -6.27 11.89
C MET A 141 -18.97 -5.87 10.42
N GLN A 142 -20.01 -6.26 9.69
CA GLN A 142 -20.18 -5.87 8.29
C GLN A 142 -20.35 -4.36 8.15
N ALA A 143 -21.19 -3.73 8.97
CA ALA A 143 -21.42 -2.30 8.92
C ALA A 143 -20.16 -1.49 9.26
N ILE A 144 -19.42 -1.87 10.30
CA ILE A 144 -18.13 -1.26 10.64
C ILE A 144 -17.12 -1.45 9.50
N GLY A 145 -17.09 -2.63 8.86
CA GLY A 145 -16.24 -2.88 7.69
C GLY A 145 -16.59 -1.98 6.50
N THR A 146 -17.87 -1.85 6.19
CA THR A 146 -18.38 -0.93 5.16
C THR A 146 -18.00 0.51 5.46
N TRP A 147 -18.15 0.95 6.71
CA TRP A 147 -17.79 2.30 7.12
C TRP A 147 -16.30 2.58 6.97
N ASN A 148 -15.43 1.66 7.44
CA ASN A 148 -13.99 1.77 7.21
C ASN A 148 -13.65 1.86 5.70
N GLY A 149 -14.34 1.08 4.87
CA GLY A 149 -14.21 1.15 3.41
C GLY A 149 -14.62 2.51 2.85
N ILE A 150 -15.74 3.08 3.30
CA ILE A 150 -16.21 4.41 2.88
C ILE A 150 -15.20 5.49 3.25
N GLN A 151 -14.67 5.49 4.47
CA GLN A 151 -13.67 6.47 4.91
C GLN A 151 -12.38 6.36 4.09
N ARG A 152 -11.91 5.13 3.82
CA ARG A 152 -10.74 4.90 2.95
C ARG A 152 -11.00 5.43 1.54
N ASP A 153 -12.16 5.13 0.96
CA ASP A 153 -12.52 5.57 -0.39
C ASP A 153 -12.55 7.11 -0.45
N ILE A 154 -13.20 7.79 0.50
CA ILE A 154 -13.24 9.26 0.54
C ILE A 154 -11.82 9.83 0.44
N LEU A 155 -10.89 9.35 1.29
CA LEU A 155 -9.50 9.81 1.29
C LEU A 155 -8.80 9.58 -0.06
N LEU A 156 -8.99 8.41 -0.68
CA LEU A 156 -8.38 8.07 -1.97
C LEU A 156 -8.92 8.96 -3.11
N TYR A 157 -10.24 9.13 -3.19
CA TYR A 157 -10.89 9.94 -4.22
C TYR A 157 -10.57 11.44 -4.06
N GLU A 158 -10.48 11.93 -2.82
CA GLU A 158 -10.04 13.30 -2.55
C GLU A 158 -8.57 13.52 -2.94
N ALA A 159 -7.68 12.59 -2.58
CA ALA A 159 -6.28 12.67 -2.97
C ALA A 159 -6.12 12.64 -4.50
N ALA A 160 -6.86 11.78 -5.19
CA ALA A 160 -6.87 11.74 -6.66
C ALA A 160 -7.37 13.06 -7.28
N ARG A 161 -8.40 13.67 -6.68
CA ARG A 161 -8.91 14.98 -7.12
C ARG A 161 -7.88 16.09 -6.92
N GLN A 162 -7.23 16.13 -5.76
CA GLN A 162 -6.16 17.09 -5.47
C GLN A 162 -4.97 16.91 -6.43
N LEU A 163 -4.62 15.65 -6.74
CA LEU A 163 -3.54 15.34 -7.68
C LEU A 163 -3.79 15.95 -9.06
N GLN A 164 -5.02 15.81 -9.58
CA GLN A 164 -5.41 16.40 -10.87
C GLN A 164 -5.42 17.94 -10.83
N GLN A 165 -5.83 18.53 -9.71
CA GLN A 165 -5.92 20.00 -9.57
C GLN A 165 -4.56 20.68 -9.42
N ASN A 166 -3.54 19.94 -8.98
CA ASN A 166 -2.22 20.47 -8.63
C ASN A 166 -1.12 20.01 -9.60
N ASP A 167 -1.45 19.81 -10.88
CA ASP A 167 -0.52 19.37 -11.94
C ASP A 167 0.32 18.12 -11.55
N GLY A 168 -0.31 17.12 -10.92
CA GLY A 168 0.37 15.88 -10.53
C GLY A 168 1.17 15.96 -9.23
N ARG A 169 0.94 16.97 -8.39
CA ARG A 169 1.53 17.06 -7.04
C ARG A 169 0.47 16.99 -5.96
N LEU A 170 0.61 16.08 -5.00
CA LEU A 170 -0.07 16.27 -3.71
C LEU A 170 0.64 17.41 -2.98
N ILE A 171 -0.03 18.55 -2.80
CA ILE A 171 0.47 19.60 -1.91
C ILE A 171 0.35 19.02 -0.50
N SER A 172 1.48 18.56 0.04
CA SER A 172 1.51 17.87 1.31
C SER A 172 1.18 18.83 2.46
N ALA A 173 -0.03 18.68 3.02
CA ALA A 173 -0.33 19.08 4.39
C ALA A 173 -0.10 17.92 5.40
N PHE A 174 0.37 16.75 4.95
CA PHE A 174 0.45 15.52 5.75
C PHE A 174 1.87 14.99 6.03
N VAL A 175 2.92 15.66 5.56
CA VAL A 175 4.26 15.40 6.08
C VAL A 175 4.42 16.24 7.35
N GLU A 176 4.03 15.66 8.49
CA GLU A 176 4.62 16.07 9.77
C GLU A 176 6.14 15.99 9.60
N THR A 177 6.76 17.15 9.44
CA THR A 177 8.18 17.30 9.63
C THR A 177 8.46 16.84 11.06
N HIS A 178 8.92 15.60 11.20
CA HIS A 178 9.75 15.22 12.34
C HIS A 178 10.97 16.13 12.26
N THR A 179 10.80 17.32 12.83
CA THR A 179 11.86 18.20 13.22
C THR A 179 12.62 17.40 14.26
N ASP A 180 13.67 16.73 13.80
CA ASP A 180 14.68 16.15 14.67
C ASP A 180 15.31 17.32 15.41
N ASP A 181 14.73 17.65 16.55
CA ASP A 181 15.24 18.61 17.51
C ASP A 181 16.47 17.97 18.17
N ARG A 182 17.56 17.88 17.40
CA ARG A 182 18.90 17.74 17.97
C ARG A 182 19.25 19.08 18.61
N ALA A 183 18.72 19.26 19.81
CA ALA A 183 19.31 20.10 20.82
C ALA A 183 20.76 19.64 21.03
N SER A 184 21.70 20.43 20.51
CA SER A 184 23.01 20.59 21.11
C SER A 184 23.26 22.09 21.12
N PRO A 185 23.28 22.67 22.32
CA PRO A 185 24.59 23.10 22.79
C PRO A 185 24.74 22.88 24.29
N GLU A 186 25.88 22.36 24.71
CA GLU A 186 26.55 22.94 25.87
C GLU A 186 28.05 22.66 25.79
N SER A 187 28.77 23.73 25.47
CA SER A 187 30.19 23.89 25.79
C SER A 187 30.27 24.21 27.26
N GLN A 188 31.06 23.44 28.02
CA GLN A 188 31.83 23.91 29.19
C GLN A 188 33.03 22.98 29.36
#